data_AF-A0A1J5SPF4-F1
#
_entry.id   AF-A0A1J5SPF4-F1
#
_cell.length_a   1.000
_cell.length_b   1.000
_cell.length_c   1.000
_cell.angle_alpha   90.00
_cell.angle_beta   90.00
_cell.angle_gamma   90.00
#
_symmetry.space_group_name_H-M   'P 1'
#
loop_
_entity.id
_entity.type
_entity.pdbx_description
1 polymer ?
#
loop_
_entity_poly.entity_id
_entity_poly.type
_entity_poly.pdbx_seq_one_letter_code
_entity_poly.pdbx_strand_id
1 'polypeptide(L)'
;MMISLRVLALASFMFALPFQAQANKLLMPGEVIKSHAKEEENCEKCHKKFDKAAQSQLCADCHQDIGKDLTEKRGFHGRLDAAKECKECHTDHKGRDAKVAEFDHARFDHTKTDYPLKGAHLNEKVKCTDCHKAGKKFREAPAYCNDCHKKDDKHKGGLGTDCAKCHVEKDWKTTAFDHNKTKFKLLGKHEEVKCAKCHIDNKFKDTPMQCNSCHKKDDKHKGKLGPKCESCHDEKSWKEILFDHDKKTKYPLLGKHREVKCDKCHIDNKFKDTPKVCSTCHKKDDDKAHKGKFGPKCETCHVERDWKEINFDHDKATRYPLLGKHRQAKCAACHKGDLYKDKLPTKCSSCHEKDDKHKGNFGPKCESCHVEKDWKEVLFNHDRQTRYPLLGKHRQAKCAACHKGDLYKDKLQSDCASCHEKDDKHKGQEGKKCESCHDAQTWNKTTFDHNRMSAFPLLGRHVLVECKKCHATVTFKDARSDCWSCHEKDDVHKRRLATECQVCHNTRNWKAWDFDHNKTRFKLDGPHKKTAGNCYACHKNPMGKKVLLSTACGICHDRDDVHNGNFGDRCERCHEGNDWKQIKMGVVTTRKK
;
A
#
# COMPACT_ATOMS: atom_id res chain seq x y z
N MET A 1 92.39 10.90 79.19
CA MET A 1 92.64 12.00 80.14
C MET A 1 91.93 11.68 81.44
N MET A 2 92.71 11.49 82.52
CA MET A 2 92.42 11.65 83.97
C MET A 2 91.11 11.03 84.49
N ILE A 3 91.06 9.90 85.22
CA ILE A 3 91.75 9.45 86.45
C ILE A 3 91.63 10.43 87.65
N SER A 4 91.11 9.87 88.75
CA SER A 4 91.23 10.27 90.17
C SER A 4 90.27 11.37 90.65
N LEU A 5 89.66 11.24 91.84
CA LEU A 5 90.40 11.33 93.10
C LEU A 5 89.60 10.78 94.33
N ARG A 6 90.27 9.86 95.06
CA ARG A 6 90.41 9.69 96.53
C ARG A 6 89.16 9.44 97.42
N VAL A 7 89.05 8.37 98.23
CA VAL A 7 89.93 7.66 99.23
C VAL A 7 89.59 8.06 100.68
N LEU A 8 89.66 7.04 101.58
CA LEU A 8 89.55 6.97 103.06
C LEU A 8 88.14 6.68 103.61
N ALA A 9 87.89 5.67 104.45
CA ALA A 9 88.76 4.87 105.33
C ALA A 9 88.20 3.46 105.64
N LEU A 10 89.09 2.47 105.68
CA LEU A 10 89.03 1.22 106.46
C LEU A 10 89.17 1.58 107.97
N ALA A 11 88.69 0.87 109.00
CA ALA A 11 88.09 -0.45 109.16
C ALA A 11 87.46 -0.51 110.58
N SER A 12 86.40 -1.30 110.77
CA SER A 12 86.03 -1.92 112.07
C SER A 12 85.04 -3.06 111.85
N PHE A 13 85.48 -4.27 112.19
CA PHE A 13 84.71 -5.43 112.65
C PHE A 13 83.58 -6.00 111.77
N MET A 14 83.93 -7.08 111.06
CA MET A 14 83.04 -8.21 110.80
C MET A 14 82.54 -8.83 112.11
N PHE A 15 81.23 -8.91 112.31
CA PHE A 15 80.47 -10.07 112.83
C PHE A 15 79.01 -9.62 113.07
N ALA A 16 78.21 -9.65 112.00
CA ALA A 16 76.76 -9.75 112.11
C ALA A 16 76.23 -10.48 110.87
N LEU A 17 75.41 -11.49 111.13
CA LEU A 17 74.74 -12.45 110.24
C LEU A 17 75.47 -13.81 110.08
N PRO A 18 74.78 -14.93 110.40
CA PRO A 18 73.38 -15.16 110.08
C PRO A 18 72.50 -15.42 111.32
N PHE A 19 71.78 -14.41 111.79
CA PHE A 19 70.63 -14.60 112.70
C PHE A 19 69.27 -14.49 111.97
N GLN A 20 69.26 -14.07 110.69
CA GLN A 20 68.02 -13.88 109.92
C GLN A 20 67.40 -15.18 109.37
N ALA A 21 68.20 -16.20 109.02
CA ALA A 21 67.68 -17.42 108.40
C ALA A 21 66.81 -18.26 109.36
N GLN A 22 67.13 -18.27 110.66
CA GLN A 22 66.38 -19.06 111.65
C GLN A 22 65.09 -18.37 112.14
N ALA A 23 65.01 -17.03 112.09
CA ALA A 23 63.82 -16.29 112.52
C ALA A 23 62.64 -16.42 111.53
N ASN A 24 62.91 -16.54 110.23
CA ASN A 24 61.87 -16.60 109.20
C ASN A 24 61.09 -17.92 109.21
N LYS A 25 61.74 -19.04 109.54
CA LYS A 25 61.12 -20.38 109.62
C LYS A 25 60.10 -20.49 110.76
N LEU A 26 60.26 -19.68 111.82
CA LEU A 26 59.33 -19.60 112.96
C LEU A 26 58.03 -18.82 112.62
N LEU A 27 58.06 -17.98 111.57
CA LEU A 27 56.93 -17.14 111.12
C LEU A 27 56.11 -17.79 110.00
N MET A 28 56.52 -18.96 109.50
CA MET A 28 55.83 -19.68 108.43
C MET A 28 54.64 -20.48 108.99
N PRO A 29 53.42 -20.30 108.43
CA PRO A 29 52.25 -21.10 108.83
C PRO A 29 52.39 -22.61 108.56
N GLY A 30 53.32 -23.01 107.70
CA GLY A 30 53.59 -24.37 107.28
C GLY A 30 54.58 -24.40 106.10
N GLU A 31 55.11 -25.58 105.77
CA GLU A 31 55.97 -25.76 104.60
C GLU A 31 55.25 -25.29 103.32
N VAL A 32 56.01 -24.68 102.39
CA VAL A 32 55.47 -24.35 101.08
C VAL A 32 55.24 -25.60 100.24
N ILE A 33 54.36 -25.53 99.25
CA ILE A 33 54.08 -26.65 98.33
C ILE A 33 55.34 -27.18 97.65
N LYS A 34 55.29 -28.44 97.22
CA LYS A 34 56.43 -29.13 96.59
C LYS A 34 57.06 -28.36 95.42
N SER A 35 56.25 -27.70 94.59
CA SER A 35 56.73 -26.93 93.44
C SER A 35 57.52 -25.67 93.82
N HIS A 36 57.27 -25.12 95.00
CA HIS A 36 57.95 -23.92 95.52
C HIS A 36 58.98 -24.23 96.61
N ALA A 37 59.26 -25.52 96.89
CA ALA A 37 60.19 -25.93 97.95
C ALA A 37 61.58 -25.28 97.86
N LYS A 38 62.04 -24.95 96.64
CA LYS A 38 63.33 -24.28 96.41
C LYS A 38 63.33 -22.80 96.82
N GLU A 39 62.16 -22.20 96.97
CA GLU A 39 61.97 -20.78 97.27
C GLU A 39 61.52 -20.54 98.72
N GLU A 40 61.44 -21.60 99.53
CA GLU A 40 60.97 -21.57 100.92
C GLU A 40 61.73 -20.56 101.79
N GLU A 41 63.03 -20.42 101.57
CA GLU A 41 63.91 -19.56 102.36
C GLU A 41 63.98 -18.11 101.80
N ASN A 42 63.35 -17.83 100.65
CA ASN A 42 63.37 -16.53 99.94
C ASN A 42 62.01 -15.81 100.06
N CYS A 43 61.59 -15.48 101.28
CA CYS A 43 60.25 -14.96 101.55
C CYS A 43 59.89 -13.71 100.74
N GLU A 44 60.87 -12.86 100.39
CA GLU A 44 60.70 -11.64 99.62
C GLU A 44 60.23 -11.87 98.17
N LYS A 45 60.40 -13.09 97.63
CA LYS A 45 59.88 -13.45 96.30
C LYS A 45 58.36 -13.57 96.28
N CYS A 46 57.74 -13.81 97.44
CA CYS A 46 56.29 -13.98 97.57
C CYS A 46 55.63 -12.92 98.46
N HIS A 47 56.42 -12.20 99.27
CA HIS A 47 55.92 -11.21 100.23
C HIS A 47 56.71 -9.90 100.15
N LYS A 48 55.97 -8.79 100.12
CA LYS A 48 56.54 -7.46 100.27
C LYS A 48 56.22 -6.91 101.66
N LYS A 49 57.24 -6.43 102.37
CA LYS A 49 57.07 -5.89 103.74
C LYS A 49 56.03 -4.76 103.73
N PHE A 50 55.04 -4.87 104.63
CA PHE A 50 53.92 -3.92 104.81
C PHE A 50 53.00 -3.72 103.59
N ASP A 51 53.10 -4.56 102.56
CA ASP A 51 52.31 -4.45 101.33
C ASP A 51 51.75 -5.83 100.95
N LYS A 52 50.61 -6.18 101.55
CA LYS A 52 49.91 -7.45 101.29
C LYS A 52 49.28 -7.50 99.90
N ALA A 53 49.04 -6.36 99.25
CA ALA A 53 48.42 -6.27 97.93
C ALA A 53 49.43 -6.59 96.82
N ALA A 54 50.72 -6.30 97.02
CA ALA A 54 51.77 -6.62 96.04
C ALA A 54 51.98 -8.12 95.79
N GLN A 55 51.48 -9.01 96.66
CA GLN A 55 51.67 -10.45 96.52
C GLN A 55 51.12 -11.00 95.19
N SER A 56 49.93 -10.57 94.75
CA SER A 56 49.34 -11.05 93.51
C SER A 56 50.17 -10.66 92.27
N GLN A 57 50.82 -9.49 92.30
CA GLN A 57 51.73 -9.07 91.23
C GLN A 57 53.02 -9.91 91.22
N LEU A 58 53.60 -10.19 92.39
CA LEU A 58 54.80 -11.06 92.49
C LEU A 58 54.51 -12.47 91.94
N CYS A 59 53.32 -13.02 92.22
CA CYS A 59 52.87 -14.28 91.64
C CYS A 59 52.78 -14.18 90.10
N ALA A 60 52.16 -13.11 89.57
CA ALA A 60 52.02 -12.90 88.13
C ALA A 60 53.35 -12.70 87.40
N ASP A 61 54.32 -12.04 88.05
CA ASP A 61 55.65 -11.79 87.51
C ASP A 61 56.47 -13.09 87.38
N CYS A 62 56.34 -13.99 88.37
CA CYS A 62 56.97 -15.32 88.31
C CYS A 62 56.21 -16.27 87.37
N HIS A 63 54.88 -16.26 87.42
CA HIS A 63 54.02 -17.01 86.51
C HIS A 63 53.66 -16.19 85.26
N GLN A 64 54.69 -15.87 84.47
CA GLN A 64 54.59 -14.96 83.32
C GLN A 64 53.43 -15.27 82.36
N ASP A 65 53.11 -16.55 82.16
CA ASP A 65 51.97 -16.98 81.34
C ASP A 65 50.62 -16.55 81.91
N ILE A 66 50.46 -16.65 83.24
CA ILE A 66 49.25 -16.22 83.95
C ILE A 66 49.22 -14.69 84.02
N GLY A 67 50.36 -14.03 84.26
CA GLY A 67 50.47 -12.57 84.21
C GLY A 67 50.05 -11.99 82.85
N LYS A 68 50.44 -12.64 81.74
CA LYS A 68 49.96 -12.30 80.40
C LYS A 68 48.45 -12.51 80.26
N ASP A 69 47.93 -13.66 80.70
CA ASP A 69 46.49 -13.95 80.64
C ASP A 69 45.68 -12.86 81.36
N LEU A 70 46.12 -12.42 82.54
CA LEU A 70 45.52 -11.32 83.31
C LEU A 70 45.57 -9.98 82.57
N THR A 71 46.73 -9.64 82.00
CA THR A 71 46.94 -8.36 81.29
C THR A 71 46.15 -8.28 79.98
N GLU A 72 46.15 -9.37 79.21
CA GLU A 72 45.50 -9.47 77.89
C GLU A 72 44.01 -9.86 78.00
N LYS A 73 43.51 -10.09 79.23
CA LYS A 73 42.13 -10.54 79.51
C LYS A 73 41.74 -11.78 78.71
N ARG A 74 42.67 -12.73 78.59
CA ARG A 74 42.49 -14.01 77.89
C ARG A 74 42.72 -15.20 78.82
N GLY A 75 42.41 -16.39 78.35
CA GLY A 75 42.45 -17.61 79.15
C GLY A 75 41.44 -17.59 80.30
N PHE A 76 41.51 -18.60 81.17
CA PHE A 76 40.63 -18.66 82.34
C PHE A 76 40.90 -17.53 83.32
N HIS A 77 42.18 -17.33 83.71
CA HIS A 77 42.55 -16.34 84.72
C HIS A 77 42.25 -14.90 84.30
N GLY A 78 42.46 -14.53 83.02
CA GLY A 78 42.14 -13.18 82.53
C GLY A 78 40.65 -12.88 82.43
N ARG A 79 39.79 -13.89 82.52
CA ARG A 79 38.32 -13.78 82.49
C ARG A 79 37.68 -13.92 83.87
N LEU A 80 38.48 -14.14 84.92
CA LEU A 80 38.02 -14.12 86.30
C LEU A 80 37.77 -12.67 86.76
N ASP A 81 37.01 -12.55 87.85
CA ASP A 81 36.78 -11.26 88.50
C ASP A 81 38.11 -10.67 88.98
N ALA A 82 38.42 -9.45 88.51
CA ALA A 82 39.66 -8.74 88.82
C ALA A 82 39.79 -8.37 90.30
N ALA A 83 38.70 -8.43 91.08
CA ALA A 83 38.72 -8.21 92.52
C ALA A 83 39.24 -9.41 93.33
N LYS A 84 39.43 -10.59 92.72
CA LYS A 84 39.90 -11.79 93.41
C LYS A 84 41.42 -11.85 93.47
N GLU A 85 41.95 -12.02 94.68
CA GLU A 85 43.39 -12.19 94.89
C GLU A 85 43.84 -13.63 94.63
N CYS A 86 45.08 -13.85 94.14
CA CYS A 86 45.58 -15.19 93.81
C CYS A 86 45.48 -16.16 94.99
N LYS A 87 45.71 -15.67 96.21
CA LYS A 87 45.69 -16.43 97.46
C LYS A 87 44.32 -17.01 97.84
N GLU A 88 43.24 -16.48 97.28
CA GLU A 88 41.88 -16.98 97.55
C GLU A 88 41.65 -18.35 96.92
N CYS A 89 42.32 -18.62 95.80
CA CYS A 89 42.23 -19.89 95.07
C CYS A 89 43.51 -20.73 95.20
N HIS A 90 44.67 -20.10 95.49
CA HIS A 90 45.97 -20.75 95.59
C HIS A 90 46.57 -20.61 96.98
N THR A 91 46.88 -21.73 97.64
CA THR A 91 47.49 -21.71 98.97
C THR A 91 48.84 -22.41 98.98
N ASP A 92 49.89 -21.68 99.35
CA ASP A 92 51.27 -22.17 99.30
C ASP A 92 51.71 -22.89 100.58
N HIS A 93 51.34 -22.36 101.76
CA HIS A 93 51.81 -22.84 103.08
C HIS A 93 51.01 -24.03 103.67
N LYS A 94 50.38 -24.86 102.83
CA LYS A 94 49.58 -26.01 103.29
C LYS A 94 50.35 -27.34 103.32
N GLY A 95 51.67 -27.30 103.12
CA GLY A 95 52.53 -28.49 103.08
C GLY A 95 52.80 -29.00 101.66
N ARG A 96 53.81 -29.88 101.54
CA ARG A 96 54.35 -30.34 100.26
C ARG A 96 53.30 -30.99 99.35
N ASP A 97 52.36 -31.73 99.93
CA ASP A 97 51.36 -32.51 99.22
C ASP A 97 50.03 -31.76 99.02
N ALA A 98 49.97 -30.47 99.39
CA ALA A 98 48.76 -29.69 99.24
C ALA A 98 48.36 -29.52 97.77
N LYS A 99 47.08 -29.76 97.48
CA LYS A 99 46.47 -29.40 96.18
C LYS A 99 46.25 -27.90 96.15
N VAL A 100 47.11 -27.20 95.42
CA VAL A 100 47.14 -25.74 95.33
C VAL A 100 45.87 -25.16 94.71
N ALA A 101 45.22 -25.91 93.83
CA ALA A 101 43.94 -25.53 93.25
C ALA A 101 43.03 -26.76 93.22
N GLU A 102 41.92 -26.71 93.96
CA GLU A 102 40.85 -27.69 93.80
C GLU A 102 39.93 -27.23 92.69
N PHE A 103 39.84 -28.05 91.65
CA PHE A 103 39.10 -27.73 90.45
C PHE A 103 38.13 -28.88 90.12
N ASP A 104 36.82 -28.58 90.10
CA ASP A 104 35.80 -29.56 89.71
C ASP A 104 35.73 -29.65 88.18
N HIS A 105 36.36 -30.70 87.66
CA HIS A 105 36.43 -30.97 86.23
C HIS A 105 35.05 -31.22 85.61
N ALA A 106 34.08 -31.76 86.37
CA ALA A 106 32.75 -32.07 85.87
C ALA A 106 31.85 -30.82 85.74
N ARG A 107 32.16 -29.77 86.50
CA ARG A 107 31.37 -28.52 86.52
C ARG A 107 32.10 -27.32 85.92
N PHE A 108 33.15 -27.53 85.14
CA PHE A 108 33.88 -26.43 84.54
C PHE A 108 33.04 -25.65 83.53
N ASP A 109 32.95 -24.35 83.76
CA ASP A 109 32.26 -23.43 82.87
C ASP A 109 33.21 -22.92 81.77
N HIS A 110 33.08 -23.50 80.57
CA HIS A 110 33.88 -23.12 79.40
C HIS A 110 33.56 -21.71 78.89
N THR A 111 32.45 -21.07 79.31
CA THR A 111 32.18 -19.67 78.95
C THR A 111 33.19 -18.69 79.56
N LYS A 112 33.92 -19.14 80.59
CA LYS A 112 35.00 -18.39 81.23
C LYS A 112 36.37 -18.64 80.57
N THR A 113 36.40 -19.19 79.37
CA THR A 113 37.64 -19.46 78.63
C THR A 113 37.62 -18.79 77.26
N ASP A 114 38.73 -18.89 76.52
CA ASP A 114 38.81 -18.40 75.14
C ASP A 114 38.03 -19.27 74.15
N TYR A 115 37.58 -20.45 74.56
CA TYR A 115 36.83 -21.38 73.72
C TYR A 115 35.50 -21.75 74.39
N PRO A 116 34.45 -20.90 74.29
CA PRO A 116 33.13 -21.25 74.77
C PRO A 116 32.56 -22.40 73.93
N LEU A 117 32.18 -23.50 74.58
CA LEU A 117 31.55 -24.64 73.91
C LEU A 117 30.20 -24.21 73.31
N LYS A 118 30.01 -24.51 72.02
CA LYS A 118 28.82 -24.15 71.26
C LYS A 118 28.42 -25.27 70.32
N GLY A 119 27.14 -25.30 69.93
CA GLY A 119 26.63 -26.23 68.94
C GLY A 119 26.85 -27.69 69.35
N ALA A 120 27.38 -28.51 68.43
CA ALA A 120 27.64 -29.92 68.68
C ALA A 120 28.69 -30.18 69.77
N HIS A 121 29.55 -29.21 70.10
CA HIS A 121 30.53 -29.34 71.18
C HIS A 121 29.92 -29.33 72.58
N LEU A 122 28.64 -28.94 72.72
CA LEU A 122 27.88 -29.03 73.98
C LEU A 122 27.18 -30.39 74.16
N ASN A 123 27.32 -31.30 73.20
CA ASN A 123 26.65 -32.60 73.27
C ASN A 123 27.26 -33.47 74.38
N GLU A 124 26.42 -34.13 75.19
CA GLU A 124 26.84 -35.01 76.30
C GLU A 124 27.75 -36.17 75.86
N LYS A 125 27.76 -36.51 74.56
CA LYS A 125 28.66 -37.53 73.99
C LYS A 125 30.10 -37.05 73.85
N VAL A 126 30.35 -35.74 73.85
CA VAL A 126 31.69 -35.15 73.76
C VAL A 126 32.33 -35.20 75.14
N LYS A 127 33.41 -35.95 75.27
CA LYS A 127 34.12 -36.14 76.54
C LYS A 127 35.26 -35.14 76.67
N CYS A 128 35.64 -34.82 77.90
CA CYS A 128 36.78 -33.92 78.18
C CYS A 128 38.06 -34.39 77.48
N THR A 129 38.26 -35.71 77.38
CA THR A 129 39.42 -36.35 76.73
C THR A 129 39.49 -36.14 75.22
N ASP A 130 38.39 -35.77 74.57
CA ASP A 130 38.35 -35.53 73.14
C ASP A 130 39.07 -34.20 72.78
N CYS A 131 39.07 -33.24 73.71
CA CYS A 131 39.76 -31.95 73.57
C CYS A 131 41.04 -31.87 74.42
N HIS A 132 41.00 -32.38 75.66
CA HIS A 132 42.11 -32.31 76.62
C HIS A 132 42.87 -33.63 76.69
N LYS A 133 44.02 -33.67 76.03
CA LYS A 133 44.87 -34.87 75.95
C LYS A 133 45.64 -35.10 77.25
N ALA A 134 45.74 -36.36 77.67
CA ALA A 134 46.50 -36.74 78.86
C ALA A 134 47.97 -36.29 78.75
N GLY A 135 48.53 -35.77 79.86
CA GLY A 135 49.90 -35.27 79.93
C GLY A 135 50.12 -33.88 79.33
N LYS A 136 49.08 -33.22 78.79
CA LYS A 136 49.12 -31.82 78.36
C LYS A 136 48.37 -30.92 79.34
N LYS A 137 48.78 -29.66 79.44
CA LYS A 137 48.06 -28.68 80.27
C LYS A 137 46.71 -28.38 79.61
N PHE A 138 45.64 -28.24 80.39
CA PHE A 138 44.30 -27.93 79.86
C PHE A 138 44.28 -26.67 78.98
N ARG A 139 45.11 -25.66 79.31
CA ARG A 139 45.27 -24.42 78.53
C ARG A 139 45.91 -24.58 77.15
N GLU A 140 46.53 -25.73 76.87
CA GLU A 140 47.20 -26.01 75.59
C GLU A 140 46.26 -26.73 74.60
N ALA A 141 44.98 -26.87 74.93
CA ALA A 141 44.00 -27.46 74.03
C ALA A 141 43.86 -26.62 72.74
N PRO A 142 43.85 -27.25 71.55
CA PRO A 142 43.66 -26.53 70.30
C PRO A 142 42.30 -25.85 70.23
N ALA A 143 42.25 -24.63 69.72
CA ALA A 143 41.02 -23.82 69.63
C ALA A 143 40.50 -23.65 68.19
N TYR A 144 41.29 -24.00 67.18
CA TYR A 144 40.87 -23.88 65.77
C TYR A 144 40.27 -25.18 65.27
N CYS A 145 39.20 -25.09 64.47
CA CYS A 145 38.46 -26.24 63.97
C CYS A 145 39.36 -27.28 63.29
N ASN A 146 40.28 -26.82 62.43
CA ASN A 146 41.15 -27.71 61.67
C ASN A 146 42.19 -28.45 62.53
N ASP A 147 42.53 -27.94 63.72
CA ASP A 147 43.51 -28.62 64.59
C ASP A 147 42.95 -29.92 65.17
N CYS A 148 41.62 -29.98 65.35
CA CYS A 148 40.91 -31.17 65.83
C CYS A 148 40.27 -31.96 64.66
N HIS A 149 39.68 -31.26 63.69
CA HIS A 149 38.87 -31.85 62.62
C HIS A 149 39.59 -32.01 61.28
N LYS A 150 40.93 -31.97 61.25
CA LYS A 150 41.72 -32.13 60.00
C LYS A 150 41.34 -33.39 59.21
N LYS A 151 41.05 -34.49 59.90
CA LYS A 151 40.68 -35.78 59.29
C LYS A 151 39.23 -35.81 58.81
N ASP A 152 38.39 -34.94 59.35
CA ASP A 152 36.97 -34.85 59.02
C ASP A 152 36.72 -33.92 57.81
N ASP A 153 37.73 -33.15 57.38
CA ASP A 153 37.65 -32.28 56.21
C ASP A 153 37.55 -33.08 54.91
N LYS A 154 36.31 -33.18 54.40
CA LYS A 154 36.01 -33.80 53.11
C LYS A 154 36.65 -33.10 51.92
N HIS A 155 37.07 -31.83 52.07
CA HIS A 155 37.71 -31.05 51.03
C HIS A 155 39.23 -31.27 50.95
N LYS A 156 39.80 -32.06 51.88
CA LYS A 156 41.23 -32.41 51.92
C LYS A 156 42.15 -31.19 51.89
N GLY A 157 41.76 -30.10 52.56
CA GLY A 157 42.50 -28.83 52.62
C GLY A 157 42.31 -27.92 51.39
N GLY A 158 41.53 -28.31 50.38
CA GLY A 158 41.34 -27.54 49.14
C GLY A 158 40.68 -26.17 49.33
N LEU A 159 39.98 -25.95 50.45
CA LEU A 159 39.25 -24.73 50.78
C LEU A 159 39.89 -23.87 51.88
N GLY A 160 41.09 -24.25 52.35
CA GLY A 160 41.74 -23.62 53.49
C GLY A 160 41.22 -24.13 54.84
N THR A 161 41.71 -23.55 55.94
CA THR A 161 41.48 -24.05 57.31
C THR A 161 40.37 -23.32 58.07
N ASP A 162 39.79 -22.27 57.47
CA ASP A 162 38.75 -21.45 58.08
C ASP A 162 37.35 -21.99 57.76
N CYS A 163 37.02 -23.12 58.39
CA CYS A 163 35.78 -23.84 58.14
C CYS A 163 34.52 -23.00 58.45
N ALA A 164 34.62 -22.06 59.40
CA ALA A 164 33.51 -21.23 59.87
C ALA A 164 32.97 -20.26 58.79
N LYS A 165 33.72 -20.04 57.70
CA LYS A 165 33.23 -19.30 56.53
C LYS A 165 32.08 -20.00 55.80
N CYS A 166 31.99 -21.31 55.92
CA CYS A 166 31.03 -22.12 55.17
C CYS A 166 30.19 -23.01 56.09
N HIS A 167 30.75 -23.55 57.17
CA HIS A 167 30.07 -24.48 58.06
C HIS A 167 29.69 -23.83 59.38
N VAL A 168 28.58 -24.29 59.95
CA VAL A 168 28.14 -23.87 61.29
C VAL A 168 28.34 -25.04 62.26
N GLU A 169 28.98 -24.79 63.40
CA GLU A 169 29.30 -25.79 64.42
C GLU A 169 28.07 -26.44 65.10
N LYS A 170 26.86 -25.90 64.87
CA LYS A 170 25.59 -26.49 65.31
C LYS A 170 25.23 -27.75 64.52
N ASP A 171 25.42 -27.71 63.20
CA ASP A 171 25.17 -28.82 62.29
C ASP A 171 26.08 -28.69 61.06
N TRP A 172 27.05 -29.58 60.96
CA TRP A 172 28.05 -29.57 59.89
C TRP A 172 27.46 -29.77 58.49
N LYS A 173 26.23 -30.28 58.39
CA LYS A 173 25.51 -30.44 57.11
C LYS A 173 25.03 -29.09 56.56
N THR A 174 24.78 -28.12 57.43
CA THR A 174 24.31 -26.79 57.03
C THR A 174 25.49 -25.96 56.54
N THR A 175 25.43 -25.53 55.28
CA THR A 175 26.45 -24.66 54.67
C THR A 175 25.88 -23.26 54.49
N ALA A 176 26.53 -22.25 55.07
CA ALA A 176 26.12 -20.84 55.06
C ALA A 176 27.05 -19.97 54.20
N PHE A 177 27.36 -20.42 52.98
CA PHE A 177 28.18 -19.65 52.05
C PHE A 177 27.34 -18.70 51.21
N ASP A 178 27.64 -17.41 51.29
CA ASP A 178 26.93 -16.36 50.56
C ASP A 178 27.54 -16.14 49.15
N HIS A 179 26.82 -16.61 48.12
CA HIS A 179 27.23 -16.44 46.73
C HIS A 179 27.19 -14.99 46.24
N ASN A 180 26.50 -14.08 46.94
CA ASN A 180 26.46 -12.66 46.55
C ASN A 180 27.81 -11.96 46.71
N LYS A 181 28.73 -12.55 47.49
CA LYS A 181 30.11 -12.09 47.66
C LYS A 181 31.04 -12.54 46.54
N THR A 182 30.55 -13.38 45.62
CA THR A 182 31.35 -13.91 44.51
C THR A 182 31.07 -13.17 43.19
N LYS A 183 31.88 -13.44 42.17
CA LYS A 183 31.67 -12.91 40.82
C LYS A 183 30.46 -13.53 40.09
N PHE A 184 29.98 -14.69 40.56
CA PHE A 184 28.83 -15.38 40.01
C PHE A 184 27.71 -15.41 41.05
N LYS A 185 26.85 -14.39 41.02
CA LYS A 185 25.67 -14.35 41.88
C LYS A 185 24.69 -15.42 41.41
N LEU A 186 24.20 -16.24 42.34
CA LEU A 186 23.12 -17.16 42.04
C LEU A 186 21.85 -16.33 41.88
N LEU A 187 21.26 -16.38 40.70
CA LEU A 187 20.03 -15.68 40.35
C LEU A 187 19.00 -16.70 39.84
N GLY A 188 17.73 -16.45 40.15
CA GLY A 188 16.62 -17.28 39.67
C GLY A 188 16.80 -18.74 40.08
N LYS A 189 16.68 -19.67 39.13
CA LYS A 189 16.73 -21.11 39.44
C LYS A 189 18.09 -21.60 39.94
N HIS A 190 19.17 -20.83 39.76
CA HIS A 190 20.49 -21.22 40.26
C HIS A 190 20.59 -21.17 41.78
N GLU A 191 19.73 -20.43 42.48
CA GLU A 191 19.70 -20.34 43.95
C GLU A 191 19.35 -21.68 44.60
N GLU A 192 18.55 -22.50 43.92
CA GLU A 192 18.08 -23.81 44.41
C GLU A 192 19.05 -24.96 44.03
N VAL A 193 20.09 -24.69 43.26
CA VAL A 193 21.00 -25.71 42.74
C VAL A 193 22.03 -26.12 43.79
N LYS A 194 22.14 -27.43 44.05
CA LYS A 194 23.16 -27.99 44.95
C LYS A 194 24.58 -27.67 44.44
N CYS A 195 25.48 -27.27 45.35
CA CYS A 195 26.88 -26.90 45.05
C CYS A 195 27.59 -27.87 44.09
N ALA A 196 27.45 -29.18 44.30
CA ALA A 196 28.12 -30.22 43.49
C ALA A 196 27.69 -30.26 42.01
N LYS A 197 26.56 -29.63 41.64
CA LYS A 197 26.15 -29.50 40.24
C LYS A 197 26.93 -28.41 39.50
N CYS A 198 27.44 -27.41 40.22
CA CYS A 198 28.26 -26.34 39.66
C CYS A 198 29.76 -26.61 39.88
N HIS A 199 30.12 -27.09 41.07
CA HIS A 199 31.49 -27.38 41.47
C HIS A 199 31.81 -28.87 41.30
N ILE A 200 32.07 -29.25 40.04
CA ILE A 200 32.42 -30.63 39.66
C ILE A 200 33.68 -31.07 40.42
N ASP A 201 33.67 -32.30 40.92
CA ASP A 201 34.74 -32.91 41.73
C ASP A 201 35.11 -32.11 43.00
N ASN A 202 34.16 -31.33 43.54
CA ASN A 202 34.37 -30.42 44.68
C ASN A 202 35.47 -29.37 44.40
N LYS A 203 35.66 -29.00 43.13
CA LYS A 203 36.55 -27.90 42.76
C LYS A 203 35.79 -26.57 42.79
N PHE A 204 35.99 -25.83 43.88
CA PHE A 204 35.32 -24.54 44.10
C PHE A 204 36.09 -23.34 43.54
N LYS A 205 37.38 -23.50 43.23
CA LYS A 205 38.20 -22.46 42.58
C LYS A 205 38.08 -22.57 41.07
N ASP A 206 38.04 -21.41 40.41
CA ASP A 206 38.01 -21.26 38.95
C ASP A 206 36.86 -22.01 38.26
N THR A 207 35.72 -22.11 38.93
CA THR A 207 34.52 -22.69 38.34
C THR A 207 34.04 -21.85 37.15
N PRO A 208 33.82 -22.47 35.97
CA PRO A 208 33.38 -21.73 34.79
C PRO A 208 32.06 -20.98 35.01
N MET A 209 32.02 -19.71 34.60
CA MET A 209 30.86 -18.83 34.78
C MET A 209 30.02 -18.64 33.50
N GLN A 210 30.48 -19.17 32.36
CA GLN A 210 29.73 -19.08 31.10
C GLN A 210 28.62 -20.13 31.08
N CYS A 211 27.42 -19.73 30.65
CA CYS A 211 26.26 -20.62 30.59
C CYS A 211 26.55 -21.91 29.82
N ASN A 212 27.22 -21.82 28.67
CA ASN A 212 27.51 -22.98 27.83
C ASN A 212 28.44 -23.99 28.52
N SER A 213 29.28 -23.57 29.46
CA SER A 213 30.24 -24.47 30.12
C SER A 213 29.53 -25.53 30.95
N CYS A 214 28.35 -25.20 31.48
CA CYS A 214 27.51 -26.12 32.25
C CYS A 214 26.36 -26.67 31.39
N HIS A 215 25.76 -25.84 30.52
CA HIS A 215 24.54 -26.16 29.77
C HIS A 215 24.79 -26.57 28.31
N LYS A 216 26.02 -26.98 27.94
CA LYS A 216 26.35 -27.39 26.56
C LYS A 216 25.41 -28.47 25.99
N LYS A 217 24.99 -29.42 26.83
CA LYS A 217 24.09 -30.52 26.44
C LYS A 217 22.63 -30.09 26.37
N ASP A 218 22.27 -29.00 27.04
CA ASP A 218 20.91 -28.46 27.09
C ASP A 218 20.64 -27.48 25.93
N ASP A 219 21.69 -27.02 25.25
CA ASP A 219 21.58 -26.08 24.12
C ASP A 219 20.88 -26.71 22.90
N LYS A 220 19.61 -26.37 22.74
CA LYS A 220 18.78 -26.77 21.59
C LYS A 220 19.31 -26.23 20.24
N HIS A 221 20.14 -25.19 20.25
CA HIS A 221 20.71 -24.60 19.04
C HIS A 221 21.97 -25.34 18.58
N LYS A 222 22.47 -26.32 19.35
CA LYS A 222 23.66 -27.13 19.02
C LYS A 222 24.91 -26.26 18.75
N GLY A 223 25.08 -25.18 19.51
CA GLY A 223 26.21 -24.26 19.40
C GLY A 223 26.15 -23.26 18.24
N LYS A 224 25.10 -23.29 17.41
CA LYS A 224 24.99 -22.42 16.22
C LYS A 224 24.86 -20.92 16.54
N LEU A 225 24.37 -20.57 17.74
CA LEU A 225 24.19 -19.19 18.19
C LEU A 225 25.36 -18.62 19.01
N GLY A 226 26.41 -19.41 19.23
CA GLY A 226 27.54 -19.03 20.08
C GLY A 226 27.25 -19.17 21.58
N PRO A 227 28.19 -18.72 22.44
CA PRO A 227 28.16 -18.99 23.88
C PRO A 227 27.32 -18.02 24.72
N LYS A 228 26.85 -16.90 24.15
CA LYS A 228 26.18 -15.81 24.86
C LYS A 228 24.68 -16.05 24.99
N CYS A 229 24.28 -17.00 25.84
CA CYS A 229 22.88 -17.35 26.04
C CYS A 229 22.06 -16.17 26.60
N GLU A 230 22.70 -15.32 27.41
CA GLU A 230 22.14 -14.16 28.08
C GLU A 230 21.67 -13.05 27.13
N SER A 231 22.01 -13.12 25.84
CA SER A 231 21.44 -12.19 24.84
C SER A 231 19.98 -12.48 24.50
N CYS A 232 19.50 -13.68 24.83
CA CYS A 232 18.17 -14.16 24.43
C CYS A 232 17.38 -14.81 25.59
N HIS A 233 18.06 -15.44 26.53
CA HIS A 233 17.45 -16.16 27.65
C HIS A 233 17.93 -15.59 28.98
N ASP A 234 17.14 -15.76 30.03
CA ASP A 234 17.57 -15.52 31.40
C ASP A 234 17.50 -16.79 32.25
N GLU A 235 18.10 -16.71 33.43
CA GLU A 235 18.16 -17.78 34.43
C GLU A 235 16.85 -18.00 35.20
N LYS A 236 15.82 -17.17 34.96
CA LYS A 236 14.48 -17.34 35.56
C LYS A 236 13.64 -18.29 34.72
N SER A 237 13.61 -18.09 33.40
CA SER A 237 12.81 -18.88 32.47
C SER A 237 13.46 -19.02 31.08
N TRP A 238 14.02 -20.19 30.81
CA TRP A 238 14.50 -20.57 29.47
C TRP A 238 13.40 -20.68 28.40
N LYS A 239 12.12 -20.76 28.81
CA LYS A 239 11.00 -20.80 27.86
C LYS A 239 10.67 -19.42 27.30
N GLU A 240 10.94 -18.38 28.08
CA GLU A 240 10.74 -17.01 27.64
C GLU A 240 11.99 -16.53 26.92
N ILE A 241 11.78 -15.86 25.79
CA ILE A 241 12.84 -15.30 24.97
C ILE A 241 12.77 -13.78 25.16
N LEU A 242 13.81 -13.21 25.77
CA LEU A 242 13.93 -11.77 26.02
C LEU A 242 14.46 -11.00 24.80
N PHE A 243 14.81 -11.72 23.73
CA PHE A 243 15.32 -11.13 22.50
C PHE A 243 14.25 -10.31 21.78
N ASP A 244 14.39 -8.99 21.81
CA ASP A 244 13.58 -8.07 21.03
C ASP A 244 14.09 -8.01 19.58
N HIS A 245 13.43 -8.78 18.69
CA HIS A 245 13.83 -8.88 17.28
C HIS A 245 13.80 -7.54 16.55
N ASP A 246 12.82 -6.68 16.84
CA ASP A 246 12.64 -5.41 16.12
C ASP A 246 13.73 -4.40 16.47
N LYS A 247 14.18 -4.38 17.73
CA LYS A 247 15.27 -3.48 18.15
C LYS A 247 16.65 -3.99 17.77
N LYS A 248 16.83 -5.32 17.72
CA LYS A 248 18.15 -5.94 17.52
C LYS A 248 18.46 -6.24 16.06
N THR A 249 17.47 -6.17 15.17
CA THR A 249 17.65 -6.46 13.74
C THR A 249 17.19 -5.29 12.87
N LYS A 250 17.61 -5.30 11.60
CA LYS A 250 17.13 -4.34 10.58
C LYS A 250 15.89 -4.84 9.84
N TYR A 251 15.16 -5.81 10.41
CA TYR A 251 13.96 -6.38 9.82
C TYR A 251 12.88 -6.47 10.92
N PRO A 252 12.07 -5.42 11.10
CA PRO A 252 11.00 -5.45 12.08
C PRO A 252 9.96 -6.51 11.67
N LEU A 253 9.55 -7.35 12.60
CA LEU A 253 8.47 -8.29 12.41
C LEU A 253 7.16 -7.51 12.48
N LEU A 254 6.48 -7.36 11.33
CA LEU A 254 5.22 -6.63 11.24
C LEU A 254 4.06 -7.58 10.97
N GLY A 255 2.87 -7.22 11.46
CA GLY A 255 1.65 -8.02 11.30
C GLY A 255 1.84 -9.46 11.77
N LYS A 256 1.44 -10.42 10.92
CA LYS A 256 1.48 -11.85 11.26
C LYS A 256 2.88 -12.41 11.44
N HIS A 257 3.93 -11.75 10.95
CA HIS A 257 5.31 -12.20 11.15
C HIS A 257 5.74 -12.15 12.63
N ARG A 258 5.07 -11.37 13.49
CA ARG A 258 5.34 -11.34 14.94
C ARG A 258 5.02 -12.66 15.64
N GLU A 259 4.08 -13.43 15.10
CA GLU A 259 3.60 -14.69 15.69
C GLU A 259 4.37 -15.91 15.16
N VAL A 260 5.24 -15.70 14.16
CA VAL A 260 5.98 -16.77 13.49
C VAL A 260 7.18 -17.19 14.34
N LYS A 261 7.33 -18.50 14.55
CA LYS A 261 8.50 -19.07 15.22
C LYS A 261 9.78 -18.83 14.42
N CYS A 262 10.89 -18.60 15.11
CA CYS A 262 12.18 -18.27 14.49
C CYS A 262 12.62 -19.27 13.41
N ASP A 263 12.39 -20.57 13.59
CA ASP A 263 12.80 -21.64 12.67
C ASP A 263 12.10 -21.58 11.31
N LYS A 264 10.93 -20.91 11.22
CA LYS A 264 10.23 -20.70 9.95
C LYS A 264 10.90 -19.64 9.07
N CYS A 265 11.60 -18.69 9.69
CA CYS A 265 12.37 -17.68 8.97
C CYS A 265 13.85 -18.09 8.85
N HIS A 266 14.42 -18.64 9.93
CA HIS A 266 15.82 -19.05 10.05
C HIS A 266 15.96 -20.56 9.84
N ILE A 267 15.84 -20.97 8.57
CA ILE A 267 15.97 -22.37 8.16
C ILE A 267 17.30 -22.95 8.67
N ASP A 268 17.24 -24.16 9.22
CA ASP A 268 18.37 -24.87 9.85
C ASP A 268 19.06 -24.11 10.99
N ASN A 269 18.32 -23.21 11.67
CA ASN A 269 18.86 -22.32 12.71
C ASN A 269 20.01 -21.43 12.17
N LYS A 270 19.94 -21.04 10.89
CA LYS A 270 20.85 -20.07 10.29
C LYS A 270 20.28 -18.65 10.43
N PHE A 271 20.79 -17.93 11.42
CA PHE A 271 20.34 -16.57 11.76
C PHE A 271 21.05 -15.45 11.01
N LYS A 272 22.18 -15.77 10.34
CA LYS A 272 22.89 -14.83 9.47
C LYS A 272 22.38 -14.92 8.04
N ASP A 273 22.30 -13.75 7.39
CA ASP A 273 21.96 -13.59 5.97
C ASP A 273 20.60 -14.18 5.58
N THR A 274 19.64 -14.16 6.51
CA THR A 274 18.26 -14.57 6.23
C THR A 274 17.65 -13.66 5.16
N PRO A 275 17.10 -14.23 4.07
CA PRO A 275 16.47 -13.45 3.02
C PRO A 275 15.34 -12.56 3.56
N LYS A 276 15.29 -11.32 3.09
CA LYS A 276 14.29 -10.32 3.50
C LYS A 276 13.21 -10.06 2.45
N VAL A 277 13.39 -10.63 1.25
CA VAL A 277 12.47 -10.44 0.13
C VAL A 277 11.32 -11.43 0.27
N CYS A 278 10.08 -10.94 0.26
CA CYS A 278 8.88 -11.73 0.48
C CYS A 278 8.83 -12.99 -0.40
N SER A 279 9.11 -12.84 -1.71
CA SER A 279 9.07 -13.93 -2.68
C SER A 279 10.10 -15.03 -2.43
N THR A 280 11.14 -14.80 -1.63
CA THR A 280 12.11 -15.85 -1.30
C THR A 280 11.51 -16.88 -0.34
N CYS A 281 10.67 -16.44 0.59
CA CYS A 281 9.98 -17.32 1.54
C CYS A 281 8.60 -17.74 1.01
N HIS A 282 7.88 -16.83 0.36
CA HIS A 282 6.51 -17.01 -0.12
C HIS A 282 6.42 -17.37 -1.61
N LYS A 283 7.48 -17.95 -2.20
CA LYS A 283 7.50 -18.32 -3.62
C LYS A 283 6.30 -19.18 -4.02
N LYS A 284 5.97 -20.19 -3.22
CA LYS A 284 4.85 -21.10 -3.50
C LYS A 284 3.50 -20.39 -3.46
N ASP A 285 3.34 -19.42 -2.56
CA ASP A 285 2.12 -18.63 -2.43
C ASP A 285 1.96 -17.68 -3.63
N ASP A 286 3.06 -17.03 -4.02
CA ASP A 286 3.11 -16.18 -5.21
C ASP A 286 2.88 -16.97 -6.51
N ASP A 287 3.53 -18.13 -6.67
CA ASP A 287 3.35 -18.98 -7.84
C ASP A 287 1.88 -19.43 -7.98
N LYS A 288 1.19 -19.70 -6.86
CA LYS A 288 -0.23 -20.07 -6.85
C LYS A 288 -1.15 -18.91 -7.23
N ALA A 289 -0.90 -17.71 -6.71
CA ALA A 289 -1.77 -16.55 -6.92
C ALA A 289 -1.46 -15.80 -8.23
N HIS A 290 -0.19 -15.65 -8.55
CA HIS A 290 0.36 -14.74 -9.55
C HIS A 290 1.16 -15.45 -10.64
N LYS A 291 1.58 -16.70 -10.43
CA LYS A 291 2.42 -17.47 -11.36
C LYS A 291 3.75 -16.75 -11.67
N GLY A 292 4.31 -16.03 -10.70
CA GLY A 292 5.58 -15.30 -10.81
C GLY A 292 5.56 -14.06 -11.71
N LYS A 293 4.37 -13.55 -12.10
CA LYS A 293 4.25 -12.47 -13.10
C LYS A 293 4.38 -11.04 -12.54
N PHE A 294 4.18 -10.85 -11.25
CA PHE A 294 4.12 -9.53 -10.62
C PHE A 294 5.41 -9.12 -9.88
N GLY A 295 6.50 -9.85 -10.08
CA GLY A 295 7.81 -9.52 -9.51
C GLY A 295 7.93 -9.72 -7.99
N PRO A 296 9.09 -9.39 -7.39
CA PRO A 296 9.39 -9.73 -5.99
C PRO A 296 8.94 -8.70 -4.95
N LYS A 297 8.47 -7.52 -5.37
CA LYS A 297 8.12 -6.39 -4.49
C LYS A 297 6.65 -6.48 -4.03
N CYS A 298 6.33 -7.52 -3.26
CA CYS A 298 4.95 -7.77 -2.83
C CYS A 298 4.37 -6.62 -1.98
N GLU A 299 5.21 -5.91 -1.23
CA GLU A 299 4.86 -4.81 -0.34
C GLU A 299 4.31 -3.56 -1.05
N THR A 300 4.46 -3.46 -2.38
CA THR A 300 3.84 -2.38 -3.16
C THR A 300 2.34 -2.60 -3.36
N CYS A 301 1.84 -3.80 -3.05
CA CYS A 301 0.45 -4.18 -3.28
C CYS A 301 -0.20 -4.80 -2.04
N HIS A 302 0.51 -5.66 -1.32
CA HIS A 302 -0.01 -6.38 -0.18
C HIS A 302 0.51 -5.79 1.13
N VAL A 303 -0.30 -5.94 2.18
CA VAL A 303 0.10 -5.61 3.54
C VAL A 303 0.30 -6.89 4.36
N GLU A 304 1.31 -6.90 5.21
CA GLU A 304 1.70 -8.08 6.00
C GLU A 304 0.76 -8.40 7.17
N ARG A 305 -0.19 -7.51 7.48
CA ARG A 305 -1.25 -7.77 8.46
C ARG A 305 -2.34 -8.70 7.92
N ASP A 306 -2.71 -8.52 6.65
CA ASP A 306 -3.69 -9.31 5.93
C ASP A 306 -3.37 -9.29 4.43
N TRP A 307 -2.96 -10.44 3.91
CA TRP A 307 -2.55 -10.56 2.51
C TRP A 307 -3.69 -10.30 1.51
N LYS A 308 -4.95 -10.41 1.97
CA LYS A 308 -6.13 -10.11 1.14
C LYS A 308 -6.38 -8.61 1.00
N GLU A 309 -5.85 -7.81 1.92
CA GLU A 309 -5.89 -6.36 1.84
C GLU A 309 -4.86 -5.88 0.82
N ILE A 310 -5.33 -5.13 -0.18
CA ILE A 310 -4.50 -4.55 -1.24
C ILE A 310 -4.45 -3.05 -1.01
N ASN A 311 -3.24 -2.50 -0.80
CA ASN A 311 -3.02 -1.06 -0.62
C ASN A 311 -2.77 -0.32 -1.96
N PHE A 312 -2.62 -1.06 -3.05
CA PHE A 312 -2.31 -0.53 -4.37
C PHE A 312 -3.54 0.14 -5.00
N ASP A 313 -3.40 1.43 -5.27
CA ASP A 313 -4.37 2.23 -6.01
C ASP A 313 -3.87 2.45 -7.45
N HIS A 314 -4.48 1.74 -8.41
CA HIS A 314 -4.04 1.75 -9.81
C HIS A 314 -4.15 3.15 -10.45
N ASP A 315 -5.18 3.91 -10.12
CA ASP A 315 -5.45 5.23 -10.72
C ASP A 315 -4.44 6.27 -10.22
N LYS A 316 -3.90 6.10 -9.01
CA LYS A 316 -2.83 6.96 -8.48
C LYS A 316 -1.43 6.50 -8.89
N ALA A 317 -1.21 5.19 -8.97
CA ALA A 317 0.10 4.62 -9.24
C ALA A 317 0.47 4.61 -10.72
N THR A 318 -0.50 4.76 -11.62
CA THR A 318 -0.29 4.66 -13.07
C THR A 318 -0.86 5.85 -13.83
N ARG A 319 -0.43 6.01 -15.08
CA ARG A 319 -0.95 7.06 -15.99
C ARG A 319 -2.21 6.62 -16.75
N TYR A 320 -2.66 5.39 -16.55
CA TYR A 320 -3.82 4.83 -17.25
C TYR A 320 -4.93 4.57 -16.22
N PRO A 321 -5.85 5.53 -16.02
CA PRO A 321 -6.93 5.35 -15.07
C PRO A 321 -7.87 4.26 -15.55
N LEU A 322 -8.23 3.34 -14.67
CA LEU A 322 -9.25 2.34 -14.96
C LEU A 322 -10.61 3.00 -14.80
N LEU A 323 -11.33 3.14 -15.92
CA LEU A 323 -12.65 3.74 -15.95
C LEU A 323 -13.73 2.68 -16.26
N GLY A 324 -14.97 2.95 -15.83
CA GLY A 324 -16.12 2.07 -16.07
C GLY A 324 -15.85 0.61 -15.70
N LYS A 325 -16.11 -0.31 -16.64
CA LYS A 325 -15.96 -1.76 -16.41
C LYS A 325 -14.50 -2.20 -16.24
N HIS A 326 -13.51 -1.42 -16.67
CA HIS A 326 -12.10 -1.76 -16.48
C HIS A 326 -11.70 -1.78 -15.00
N ARG A 327 -12.40 -1.04 -14.13
CA ARG A 327 -12.17 -1.08 -12.67
C ARG A 327 -12.40 -2.45 -12.04
N GLN A 328 -13.21 -3.28 -12.69
CA GLN A 328 -13.54 -4.63 -12.22
C GLN A 328 -12.63 -5.69 -12.86
N ALA A 329 -11.75 -5.29 -13.78
CA ALA A 329 -10.85 -6.22 -14.45
C ALA A 329 -9.76 -6.70 -13.47
N LYS A 330 -9.47 -8.00 -13.50
CA LYS A 330 -8.33 -8.56 -12.79
C LYS A 330 -7.04 -8.10 -13.46
N CYS A 331 -5.98 -7.82 -12.70
CA CYS A 331 -4.69 -7.35 -13.22
C CYS A 331 -4.16 -8.24 -14.37
N ALA A 332 -4.29 -9.57 -14.24
CA ALA A 332 -3.84 -10.55 -15.23
C ALA A 332 -4.59 -10.51 -16.58
N ALA A 333 -5.76 -9.85 -16.65
CA ALA A 333 -6.47 -9.63 -17.90
C ALA A 333 -5.68 -8.71 -18.84
N CYS A 334 -5.02 -7.69 -18.26
CA CYS A 334 -4.19 -6.73 -18.98
C CYS A 334 -2.71 -7.16 -18.93
N HIS A 335 -2.18 -7.43 -17.74
CA HIS A 335 -0.77 -7.74 -17.50
C HIS A 335 -0.48 -9.23 -17.67
N LYS A 336 -0.18 -9.64 -18.91
CA LYS A 336 0.10 -11.04 -19.26
C LYS A 336 1.56 -11.45 -19.06
N GLY A 337 2.48 -10.49 -19.03
CA GLY A 337 3.91 -10.71 -18.80
C GLY A 337 4.42 -10.06 -17.51
N ASP A 338 5.68 -9.63 -17.49
CA ASP A 338 6.35 -9.01 -16.35
C ASP A 338 5.90 -7.56 -16.18
N LEU A 339 5.27 -7.26 -15.04
CA LEU A 339 4.69 -5.95 -14.74
C LEU A 339 5.70 -4.79 -14.86
N TYR A 340 6.98 -5.03 -14.54
CA TYR A 340 7.99 -3.96 -14.48
C TYR A 340 8.82 -3.84 -15.75
N LYS A 341 8.77 -4.85 -16.63
CA LYS A 341 9.52 -4.84 -17.90
C LYS A 341 8.64 -4.59 -19.11
N ASP A 342 7.42 -5.11 -19.11
CA ASP A 342 6.55 -5.07 -20.27
C ASP A 342 5.73 -3.77 -20.31
N LYS A 343 5.89 -3.01 -21.39
CA LYS A 343 5.07 -1.82 -21.65
C LYS A 343 3.78 -2.22 -22.34
N LEU A 344 2.66 -2.07 -21.66
CA LEU A 344 1.35 -2.32 -22.25
C LEU A 344 0.92 -1.13 -23.14
N PRO A 345 0.39 -1.39 -24.34
CA PRO A 345 -0.25 -0.34 -25.13
C PRO A 345 -1.54 0.14 -24.45
N THR A 346 -1.80 1.45 -24.50
CA THR A 346 -2.94 2.09 -23.83
C THR A 346 -4.12 2.38 -24.75
N LYS A 347 -3.98 2.14 -26.05
CA LYS A 347 -5.05 2.34 -27.03
C LYS A 347 -6.08 1.22 -26.92
N CYS A 348 -7.37 1.56 -26.97
CA CYS A 348 -8.47 0.59 -26.90
C CYS A 348 -8.29 -0.53 -27.92
N SER A 349 -7.99 -0.17 -29.17
CA SER A 349 -7.80 -1.13 -30.27
C SER A 349 -6.65 -2.11 -30.04
N SER A 350 -5.61 -1.75 -29.28
CA SER A 350 -4.51 -2.68 -29.00
C SER A 350 -4.91 -3.86 -28.11
N CYS A 351 -6.00 -3.72 -27.35
CA CYS A 351 -6.54 -4.78 -26.50
C CYS A 351 -7.83 -5.38 -27.08
N HIS A 352 -8.63 -4.56 -27.75
CA HIS A 352 -9.98 -4.89 -28.23
C HIS A 352 -10.09 -5.00 -29.75
N GLU A 353 -8.98 -5.19 -30.46
CA GLU A 353 -8.97 -5.36 -31.92
C GLU A 353 -9.97 -6.44 -32.39
N LYS A 354 -10.00 -7.58 -31.68
CA LYS A 354 -10.88 -8.71 -31.98
C LYS A 354 -12.34 -8.45 -31.62
N ASP A 355 -12.59 -7.49 -30.74
CA ASP A 355 -13.94 -7.12 -30.29
C ASP A 355 -14.55 -6.04 -31.20
N ASP A 356 -13.76 -5.41 -32.06
CA ASP A 356 -14.23 -4.35 -32.95
C ASP A 356 -15.10 -4.91 -34.08
N LYS A 357 -16.41 -4.72 -33.94
CA LYS A 357 -17.42 -5.09 -34.94
C LYS A 357 -17.29 -4.30 -36.25
N HIS A 358 -16.58 -3.18 -36.23
CA HIS A 358 -16.38 -2.34 -37.40
C HIS A 358 -15.18 -2.76 -38.25
N LYS A 359 -14.37 -3.72 -37.78
CA LYS A 359 -13.18 -4.23 -38.48
C LYS A 359 -12.19 -3.12 -38.86
N GLY A 360 -12.04 -2.10 -38.02
CA GLY A 360 -11.13 -0.98 -38.21
C GLY A 360 -11.64 0.15 -39.10
N ASN A 361 -12.81 0.03 -39.74
CA ASN A 361 -13.33 1.03 -40.69
C ASN A 361 -13.60 2.41 -40.05
N PHE A 362 -13.78 2.46 -38.72
CA PHE A 362 -14.10 3.68 -37.96
C PHE A 362 -12.88 4.18 -37.16
N GLY A 363 -11.68 3.70 -37.48
CA GLY A 363 -10.42 4.10 -36.85
C GLY A 363 -10.25 3.64 -35.40
N PRO A 364 -9.11 3.98 -34.77
CA PRO A 364 -8.73 3.44 -33.46
C PRO A 364 -9.23 4.23 -32.25
N LYS A 365 -9.84 5.42 -32.46
CA LYS A 365 -10.30 6.32 -31.39
C LYS A 365 -11.72 5.96 -30.96
N CYS A 366 -11.89 4.76 -30.40
CA CYS A 366 -13.21 4.25 -30.03
C CYS A 366 -13.95 5.18 -29.05
N GLU A 367 -13.21 5.88 -28.18
CA GLU A 367 -13.69 6.83 -27.17
C GLU A 367 -14.39 8.07 -27.75
N SER A 368 -14.26 8.35 -29.06
CA SER A 368 -15.04 9.41 -29.70
C SER A 368 -16.52 9.04 -29.88
N CYS A 369 -16.83 7.75 -29.79
CA CYS A 369 -18.15 7.20 -30.07
C CYS A 369 -18.70 6.34 -28.93
N HIS A 370 -17.85 5.55 -28.27
CA HIS A 370 -18.22 4.61 -27.23
C HIS A 370 -17.67 5.04 -25.88
N VAL A 371 -18.31 4.57 -24.81
CA VAL A 371 -17.84 4.75 -23.43
C VAL A 371 -17.58 3.40 -22.78
N GLU A 372 -16.52 3.30 -21.98
CA GLU A 372 -16.10 2.07 -21.31
C GLU A 372 -17.05 1.61 -20.19
N LYS A 373 -18.02 2.44 -19.81
CA LYS A 373 -19.10 2.09 -18.88
C LYS A 373 -20.12 1.15 -19.54
N ASP A 374 -20.57 1.49 -20.75
CA ASP A 374 -21.46 0.66 -21.57
C ASP A 374 -21.17 0.86 -23.05
N TRP A 375 -20.60 -0.16 -23.69
CA TRP A 375 -20.22 -0.12 -25.09
C TRP A 375 -21.43 -0.02 -26.05
N LYS A 376 -22.63 -0.36 -25.59
CA LYS A 376 -23.86 -0.22 -26.38
C LYS A 376 -24.31 1.22 -26.48
N GLU A 377 -23.90 2.07 -25.53
CA GLU A 377 -24.16 3.49 -25.55
C GLU A 377 -23.22 4.17 -26.55
N VAL A 378 -23.79 4.89 -27.50
CA VAL A 378 -23.05 5.69 -28.47
C VAL A 378 -23.21 7.16 -28.09
N LEU A 379 -22.11 7.77 -27.65
CA LEU A 379 -22.05 9.18 -27.27
C LEU A 379 -22.00 10.11 -28.49
N PHE A 380 -21.54 9.59 -29.63
CA PHE A 380 -21.41 10.38 -30.85
C PHE A 380 -22.77 10.87 -31.35
N ASN A 381 -22.90 12.19 -31.51
CA ASN A 381 -24.08 12.84 -32.04
C ASN A 381 -23.75 13.46 -33.40
N HIS A 382 -24.27 12.82 -34.46
CA HIS A 382 -24.00 13.22 -35.85
C HIS A 382 -24.42 14.67 -36.15
N ASP A 383 -25.59 15.10 -35.65
CA ASP A 383 -26.14 16.44 -35.91
C ASP A 383 -25.33 17.55 -35.22
N ARG A 384 -24.67 17.25 -34.10
CA ARG A 384 -23.86 18.22 -33.34
C ARG A 384 -22.38 18.23 -33.71
N GLN A 385 -21.85 17.08 -34.13
CA GLN A 385 -20.41 16.89 -34.33
C GLN A 385 -20.02 16.85 -35.82
N THR A 386 -20.98 16.92 -36.74
CA THR A 386 -20.72 16.97 -38.18
C THR A 386 -21.45 18.14 -38.83
N ARG A 387 -21.09 18.45 -40.08
CA ARG A 387 -21.77 19.47 -40.89
C ARG A 387 -22.99 18.93 -41.65
N TYR A 388 -23.29 17.64 -41.52
CA TYR A 388 -24.38 16.98 -42.22
C TYR A 388 -25.40 16.44 -41.22
N PRO A 389 -26.42 17.24 -40.84
CA PRO A 389 -27.44 16.77 -39.92
C PRO A 389 -28.27 15.67 -40.58
N LEU A 390 -28.49 14.57 -39.87
CA LEU A 390 -29.35 13.50 -40.33
C LEU A 390 -30.80 13.94 -40.14
N LEU A 391 -31.54 14.05 -41.24
CA LEU A 391 -32.94 14.48 -41.23
C LEU A 391 -33.87 13.33 -41.59
N GLY A 392 -35.08 13.35 -41.02
CA GLY A 392 -36.12 12.37 -41.32
C GLY A 392 -35.67 10.93 -41.09
N LYS A 393 -35.85 10.07 -42.09
CA LYS A 393 -35.49 8.65 -42.03
C LYS A 393 -33.99 8.39 -41.92
N HIS A 394 -33.13 9.33 -42.32
CA HIS A 394 -31.67 9.19 -42.18
C HIS A 394 -31.23 9.08 -40.72
N ARG A 395 -32.00 9.62 -39.76
CA ARG A 395 -31.71 9.49 -38.31
C ARG A 395 -31.73 8.04 -37.81
N GLN A 396 -32.45 7.17 -38.52
CA GLN A 396 -32.57 5.75 -38.19
C GLN A 396 -31.56 4.89 -38.95
N ALA A 397 -30.79 5.48 -39.87
CA ALA A 397 -29.81 4.77 -40.66
C ALA A 397 -28.61 4.37 -39.78
N LYS A 398 -28.13 3.14 -39.98
CA LYS A 398 -26.86 2.70 -39.38
C LYS A 398 -25.71 3.41 -40.07
N CYS A 399 -24.64 3.74 -39.33
CA CYS A 399 -23.47 4.44 -39.87
C CYS A 399 -22.89 3.76 -41.13
N ALA A 400 -22.84 2.42 -41.14
CA ALA A 400 -22.32 1.63 -42.26
C ALA A 400 -23.16 1.71 -43.55
N ALA A 401 -24.40 2.22 -43.49
CA ALA A 401 -25.21 2.45 -44.69
C ALA A 401 -24.61 3.58 -45.53
N CYS A 402 -24.05 4.60 -44.87
CA CYS A 402 -23.43 5.77 -45.50
C CYS A 402 -21.90 5.61 -45.59
N HIS A 403 -21.26 5.17 -44.50
CA HIS A 403 -19.80 5.00 -44.39
C HIS A 403 -19.39 3.57 -44.72
N LYS A 404 -19.24 3.29 -46.03
CA LYS A 404 -18.89 1.95 -46.55
C LYS A 404 -17.39 1.65 -46.56
N GLY A 405 -16.55 2.68 -46.49
CA GLY A 405 -15.09 2.56 -46.45
C GLY A 405 -14.49 3.08 -45.15
N ASP A 406 -13.29 3.64 -45.21
CA ASP A 406 -12.58 4.19 -44.05
C ASP A 406 -13.12 5.59 -43.75
N LEU A 407 -13.75 5.74 -42.59
CA LEU A 407 -14.43 6.97 -42.16
C LEU A 407 -13.54 8.22 -42.25
N TYR A 408 -12.23 8.08 -42.01
CA TYR A 408 -11.31 9.22 -41.92
C TYR A 408 -10.51 9.45 -43.20
N LYS A 409 -10.49 8.48 -44.12
CA LYS A 409 -9.83 8.63 -45.43
C LYS A 409 -10.81 8.97 -46.54
N ASP A 410 -12.01 8.38 -46.50
CA ASP A 410 -12.97 8.50 -47.58
C ASP A 410 -13.86 9.73 -47.41
N LYS A 411 -13.88 10.61 -48.41
CA LYS A 411 -14.76 11.78 -48.44
C LYS A 411 -16.11 11.39 -49.03
N LEU A 412 -17.10 11.20 -48.15
CA LEU A 412 -18.48 10.99 -48.56
C LEU A 412 -19.08 12.29 -49.11
N GLN A 413 -19.68 12.21 -50.30
CA GLN A 413 -20.45 13.33 -50.87
C GLN A 413 -21.78 13.47 -50.13
N SER A 414 -22.22 14.71 -49.92
CA SER A 414 -23.40 15.02 -49.11
C SER A 414 -24.66 15.39 -49.91
N ASP A 415 -24.55 15.52 -51.23
CA ASP A 415 -25.71 15.79 -52.08
C ASP A 415 -26.60 14.55 -52.21
N CYS A 416 -27.91 14.77 -52.35
CA CYS A 416 -28.89 13.70 -52.41
C CYS A 416 -28.60 12.73 -53.56
N ALA A 417 -28.24 13.26 -54.73
CA ALA A 417 -28.02 12.48 -55.94
C ALA A 417 -26.85 11.51 -55.80
N SER A 418 -25.75 11.89 -55.14
CA SER A 418 -24.60 11.00 -54.91
C SER A 418 -24.97 9.68 -54.20
N CYS A 419 -26.04 9.65 -53.41
CA CYS A 419 -26.53 8.46 -52.73
C CYS A 419 -27.78 7.86 -53.40
N HIS A 420 -28.66 8.71 -53.94
CA HIS A 420 -30.00 8.36 -54.43
C HIS A 420 -30.16 8.49 -55.95
N GLU A 421 -29.07 8.48 -56.72
CA GLU A 421 -29.11 8.57 -58.19
C GLU A 421 -30.04 7.51 -58.80
N LYS A 422 -30.01 6.29 -58.28
CA LYS A 422 -30.87 5.18 -58.74
C LYS A 422 -32.32 5.30 -58.31
N ASP A 423 -32.61 6.15 -57.31
CA ASP A 423 -33.95 6.36 -56.79
C ASP A 423 -34.68 7.50 -57.52
N ASP A 424 -33.97 8.30 -58.32
CA ASP A 424 -34.54 9.40 -59.07
C ASP A 424 -35.58 8.91 -60.10
N LYS A 425 -36.84 9.26 -59.84
CA LYS A 425 -37.96 8.94 -60.73
C LYS A 425 -38.06 9.87 -61.94
N HIS A 426 -37.37 11.01 -61.92
CA HIS A 426 -37.38 12.01 -62.99
C HIS A 426 -36.35 11.71 -64.08
N LYS A 427 -35.58 10.62 -63.97
CA LYS A 427 -34.58 10.18 -64.95
C LYS A 427 -33.55 11.28 -65.28
N GLY A 428 -33.17 12.08 -64.29
CA GLY A 428 -32.19 13.16 -64.41
C GLY A 428 -32.73 14.47 -65.03
N GLN A 429 -34.02 14.56 -65.40
CA GLN A 429 -34.57 15.77 -66.03
C GLN A 429 -34.57 16.99 -65.10
N GLU A 430 -34.74 16.80 -63.78
CA GLU A 430 -34.86 17.90 -62.80
C GLU A 430 -33.53 18.30 -62.13
N GLY A 431 -32.41 17.70 -62.55
CA GLY A 431 -31.09 17.96 -61.98
C GLY A 431 -30.86 17.31 -60.61
N LYS A 432 -29.77 17.69 -59.95
CA LYS A 432 -29.28 17.03 -58.71
C LYS A 432 -29.69 17.69 -57.40
N LYS A 433 -30.27 18.90 -57.45
CA LYS A 433 -30.69 19.67 -56.26
C LYS A 433 -32.10 19.26 -55.83
N CYS A 434 -32.25 18.02 -55.39
CA CYS A 434 -33.57 17.46 -55.01
C CYS A 434 -34.27 18.31 -53.94
N GLU A 435 -33.50 18.94 -53.06
CA GLU A 435 -33.96 19.80 -51.96
C GLU A 435 -34.68 21.07 -52.40
N SER A 436 -34.62 21.44 -53.69
CA SER A 436 -35.43 22.56 -54.20
C SER A 436 -36.93 22.23 -54.24
N CYS A 437 -37.27 20.94 -54.30
CA CYS A 437 -38.64 20.47 -54.46
C CYS A 437 -39.05 19.46 -53.37
N HIS A 438 -38.11 18.66 -52.88
CA HIS A 438 -38.36 17.61 -51.91
C HIS A 438 -37.77 17.96 -50.54
N ASP A 439 -38.53 17.68 -49.49
CA ASP A 439 -38.04 17.77 -48.13
C ASP A 439 -37.65 16.37 -47.61
N ALA A 440 -36.51 16.26 -46.93
CA ALA A 440 -35.98 14.98 -46.45
C ALA A 440 -36.85 14.33 -45.35
N GLN A 441 -37.71 15.09 -44.66
CA GLN A 441 -38.67 14.55 -43.69
C GLN A 441 -39.98 14.13 -44.36
N THR A 442 -40.38 14.83 -45.43
CA THR A 442 -41.66 14.67 -46.11
C THR A 442 -41.50 14.47 -47.62
N TRP A 443 -40.65 13.52 -48.03
CA TRP A 443 -40.22 13.34 -49.44
C TRP A 443 -41.36 13.30 -50.48
N ASN A 444 -42.49 12.70 -50.12
CA ASN A 444 -43.66 12.57 -51.02
C ASN A 444 -44.46 13.88 -51.18
N LYS A 445 -44.15 14.92 -50.41
CA LYS A 445 -44.76 16.23 -50.51
C LYS A 445 -43.78 17.18 -51.19
N THR A 446 -44.16 17.66 -52.37
CA THR A 446 -43.37 18.64 -53.11
C THR A 446 -43.69 20.07 -52.69
N THR A 447 -42.68 20.93 -52.70
CA THR A 447 -42.80 22.38 -52.48
C THR A 447 -42.76 23.18 -53.79
N PHE A 448 -42.83 22.50 -54.94
CA PHE A 448 -42.74 23.13 -56.25
C PHE A 448 -43.88 24.13 -56.51
N ASP A 449 -43.52 25.34 -56.93
CA ASP A 449 -44.45 26.43 -57.24
C ASP A 449 -44.30 26.85 -58.72
N HIS A 450 -45.32 26.60 -59.54
CA HIS A 450 -45.33 26.96 -60.96
C HIS A 450 -45.12 28.46 -61.21
N ASN A 451 -45.59 29.34 -60.32
CA ASN A 451 -45.50 30.79 -60.55
C ASN A 451 -44.10 31.35 -60.26
N ARG A 452 -43.32 30.66 -59.43
CA ARG A 452 -41.96 31.09 -59.04
C ARG A 452 -40.86 30.28 -59.70
N MET A 453 -41.14 29.02 -60.04
CA MET A 453 -40.14 28.03 -60.44
C MET A 453 -40.34 27.49 -61.85
N SER A 454 -41.38 27.92 -62.58
CA SER A 454 -41.65 27.53 -63.95
C SER A 454 -41.86 28.74 -64.87
N ALA A 455 -41.49 28.58 -66.14
CA ALA A 455 -41.85 29.53 -67.20
C ALA A 455 -43.33 29.48 -67.57
N PHE A 456 -44.08 28.48 -67.06
CA PHE A 456 -45.50 28.32 -67.26
C PHE A 456 -46.26 28.56 -65.95
N PRO A 457 -46.59 29.84 -65.62
CA PRO A 457 -47.40 30.16 -64.45
C PRO A 457 -48.82 29.67 -64.64
N LEU A 458 -49.39 29.08 -63.60
CA LEU A 458 -50.79 28.63 -63.63
C LEU A 458 -51.68 29.86 -63.41
N LEU A 459 -52.44 30.25 -64.43
CA LEU A 459 -53.33 31.40 -64.40
C LEU A 459 -54.81 30.98 -64.41
N GLY A 460 -55.64 31.75 -63.72
CA GLY A 460 -57.08 31.51 -63.65
C GLY A 460 -57.41 30.18 -62.96
N ARG A 461 -58.34 29.40 -63.52
CA ARG A 461 -58.78 28.13 -62.93
C ARG A 461 -57.73 27.01 -62.99
N HIS A 462 -56.67 27.16 -63.79
CA HIS A 462 -55.60 26.16 -63.87
C HIS A 462 -54.84 25.97 -62.56
N VAL A 463 -54.86 26.96 -61.65
CA VAL A 463 -54.27 26.87 -60.31
C VAL A 463 -54.94 25.76 -59.46
N LEU A 464 -56.19 25.42 -59.75
CA LEU A 464 -56.97 24.43 -59.02
C LEU A 464 -56.89 23.01 -59.63
N VAL A 465 -56.14 22.85 -60.72
CA VAL A 465 -56.05 21.58 -61.44
C VAL A 465 -54.97 20.70 -60.80
N GLU A 466 -55.30 19.43 -60.55
CA GLU A 466 -54.33 18.46 -60.04
C GLU A 466 -53.17 18.24 -61.03
N CYS A 467 -51.92 18.18 -60.54
CA CYS A 467 -50.72 18.06 -61.37
C CYS A 467 -50.80 16.91 -62.39
N LYS A 468 -51.35 15.74 -62.01
CA LYS A 468 -51.45 14.56 -62.89
C LYS A 468 -52.30 14.78 -64.16
N LYS A 469 -53.17 15.79 -64.17
CA LYS A 469 -53.98 16.13 -65.34
C LYS A 469 -53.17 16.87 -66.41
N CYS A 470 -52.07 17.52 -66.02
CA CYS A 470 -51.14 18.17 -66.93
C CYS A 470 -49.88 17.33 -67.17
N HIS A 471 -49.39 16.66 -66.12
CA HIS A 471 -48.22 15.80 -66.14
C HIS A 471 -48.65 14.33 -66.06
N ALA A 472 -48.77 13.70 -67.23
CA ALA A 472 -49.15 12.28 -67.34
C ALA A 472 -48.05 11.33 -66.80
N THR A 473 -46.81 11.81 -66.74
CA THR A 473 -45.66 11.09 -66.21
C THR A 473 -44.95 11.95 -65.15
N VAL A 474 -44.07 11.32 -64.39
CA VAL A 474 -43.17 11.99 -63.43
C VAL A 474 -42.02 12.74 -64.12
N THR A 475 -41.86 12.58 -65.43
CA THR A 475 -40.96 13.39 -66.25
C THR A 475 -41.67 14.69 -66.64
N PHE A 476 -41.70 15.63 -65.70
CA PHE A 476 -42.56 16.82 -65.79
C PHE A 476 -42.31 17.69 -67.02
N LYS A 477 -41.07 17.72 -67.54
CA LYS A 477 -40.69 18.48 -68.73
C LYS A 477 -41.26 17.95 -70.05
N ASP A 478 -41.83 16.75 -70.04
CA ASP A 478 -42.46 16.17 -71.23
C ASP A 478 -43.87 16.77 -71.49
N ALA A 479 -44.46 17.44 -70.49
CA ALA A 479 -45.78 18.03 -70.62
C ALA A 479 -45.78 19.23 -71.58
N ARG A 480 -46.72 19.22 -72.53
CA ARG A 480 -46.93 20.34 -73.45
C ARG A 480 -47.62 21.51 -72.75
N SER A 481 -47.21 22.72 -73.11
CA SER A 481 -47.69 23.96 -72.48
C SER A 481 -48.61 24.80 -73.37
N ASP A 482 -48.84 24.40 -74.63
CA ASP A 482 -49.76 25.12 -75.50
C ASP A 482 -51.23 24.78 -75.16
N CYS A 483 -52.12 25.77 -75.27
CA CYS A 483 -53.53 25.61 -74.90
C CYS A 483 -54.21 24.47 -75.67
N TRP A 484 -53.91 24.34 -76.96
CA TRP A 484 -54.57 23.39 -77.84
C TRP A 484 -54.22 21.94 -77.51
N SER A 485 -52.95 21.60 -77.20
CA SER A 485 -52.57 20.23 -76.85
C SER A 485 -53.36 19.64 -75.66
N CYS A 486 -53.83 20.49 -74.75
CA CYS A 486 -54.67 20.06 -73.62
C CYS A 486 -56.18 20.16 -73.91
N HIS A 487 -56.57 21.11 -74.77
CA HIS A 487 -57.97 21.43 -75.07
C HIS A 487 -58.39 21.08 -76.50
N GLU A 488 -57.73 20.10 -77.14
CA GLU A 488 -58.01 19.70 -78.52
C GLU A 488 -59.49 19.30 -78.70
N LYS A 489 -60.03 18.58 -77.72
CA LYS A 489 -61.43 18.14 -77.71
C LYS A 489 -62.43 19.27 -77.44
N ASP A 490 -61.96 20.36 -76.84
CA ASP A 490 -62.78 21.53 -76.51
C ASP A 490 -62.77 22.58 -77.63
N ASP A 491 -61.93 22.42 -78.66
CA ASP A 491 -61.82 23.36 -79.77
C ASP A 491 -63.02 23.27 -80.71
N VAL A 492 -64.01 24.13 -80.46
CA VAL A 492 -65.19 24.31 -81.30
C VAL A 492 -64.86 24.83 -82.71
N HIS A 493 -63.68 25.44 -82.91
CA HIS A 493 -63.26 25.99 -84.20
C HIS A 493 -62.67 24.94 -85.13
N LYS A 494 -62.43 23.72 -84.64
CA LYS A 494 -61.84 22.61 -85.41
C LYS A 494 -60.55 23.07 -86.12
N ARG A 495 -59.71 23.81 -85.40
CA ARG A 495 -58.43 24.41 -85.82
C ARG A 495 -58.52 25.48 -86.91
N ARG A 496 -59.72 25.90 -87.32
CA ARG A 496 -59.90 26.95 -88.33
C ARG A 496 -59.42 28.32 -87.87
N LEU A 497 -59.28 28.55 -86.57
CA LEU A 497 -58.71 29.78 -86.01
C LEU A 497 -57.35 29.54 -85.34
N ALA A 498 -56.57 28.58 -85.87
CA ALA A 498 -55.25 28.21 -85.37
C ALA A 498 -55.24 27.70 -83.91
N THR A 499 -54.07 27.50 -83.32
CA THR A 499 -53.92 26.91 -81.96
C THR A 499 -53.51 27.91 -80.88
N GLU A 500 -53.20 29.16 -81.24
CA GLU A 500 -52.91 30.24 -80.28
C GLU A 500 -54.22 30.86 -79.75
N CYS A 501 -54.96 30.08 -78.96
CA CYS A 501 -56.26 30.48 -78.42
C CYS A 501 -56.19 31.78 -77.62
N GLN A 502 -55.05 32.09 -76.99
CA GLN A 502 -54.82 33.29 -76.18
C GLN A 502 -54.89 34.61 -76.98
N VAL A 503 -54.87 34.55 -78.32
CA VAL A 503 -55.10 35.74 -79.17
C VAL A 503 -56.52 36.26 -79.03
N CYS A 504 -57.48 35.36 -78.75
CA CYS A 504 -58.90 35.68 -78.68
C CYS A 504 -59.49 35.41 -77.28
N HIS A 505 -59.04 34.35 -76.61
CA HIS A 505 -59.60 33.86 -75.36
C HIS A 505 -58.71 34.19 -74.16
N ASN A 506 -59.35 34.47 -73.02
CA ASN A 506 -58.66 34.73 -71.77
C ASN A 506 -58.77 33.54 -70.80
N THR A 507 -57.68 33.20 -70.10
CA THR A 507 -57.65 32.08 -69.14
C THR A 507 -58.47 32.31 -67.86
N ARG A 508 -58.81 33.56 -67.53
CA ARG A 508 -59.71 33.91 -66.41
C ARG A 508 -61.18 33.86 -66.82
N ASN A 509 -61.51 34.25 -68.05
CA ASN A 509 -62.85 34.15 -68.60
C ASN A 509 -62.79 33.80 -70.09
N TRP A 510 -62.97 32.51 -70.40
CA TRP A 510 -62.85 31.99 -71.76
C TRP A 510 -63.87 32.59 -72.74
N LYS A 511 -65.06 32.96 -72.24
CA LYS A 511 -66.14 33.55 -73.04
C LYS A 511 -65.98 35.05 -73.23
N ALA A 512 -65.13 35.71 -72.45
CA ALA A 512 -64.78 37.11 -72.68
C ALA A 512 -63.81 37.17 -73.87
N TRP A 513 -64.38 37.32 -75.05
CA TRP A 513 -63.64 37.48 -76.30
C TRP A 513 -63.29 38.96 -76.50
N ASP A 514 -61.99 39.26 -76.70
CA ASP A 514 -61.47 40.64 -76.85
C ASP A 514 -60.65 40.81 -78.15
N PHE A 515 -61.07 40.13 -79.23
CA PHE A 515 -60.42 40.29 -80.53
C PHE A 515 -61.04 41.42 -81.32
N ASP A 516 -60.19 42.30 -81.83
CA ASP A 516 -60.58 43.39 -82.72
C ASP A 516 -59.88 43.24 -84.07
N HIS A 517 -60.67 42.96 -85.11
CA HIS A 517 -60.16 42.78 -86.47
C HIS A 517 -59.53 44.07 -87.04
N ASN A 518 -59.89 45.25 -86.50
CA ASN A 518 -59.26 46.52 -86.90
C ASN A 518 -57.78 46.62 -86.51
N LYS A 519 -57.32 45.78 -85.58
CA LYS A 519 -55.91 45.70 -85.18
C LYS A 519 -55.09 44.74 -86.04
N THR A 520 -55.71 44.11 -87.04
CA THR A 520 -55.05 43.18 -87.96
C THR A 520 -54.62 43.88 -89.26
N ARG A 521 -53.89 43.16 -90.12
CA ARG A 521 -53.45 43.68 -91.44
C ARG A 521 -54.59 43.83 -92.45
N PHE A 522 -55.76 43.28 -92.18
CA PHE A 522 -56.94 43.39 -93.04
C PHE A 522 -58.06 44.03 -92.23
N LYS A 523 -58.41 45.29 -92.54
CA LYS A 523 -59.50 45.96 -91.83
C LYS A 523 -60.84 45.51 -92.42
N LEU A 524 -61.82 45.20 -91.58
CA LEU A 524 -63.17 44.90 -92.06
C LEU A 524 -63.88 46.20 -92.45
N ASP A 525 -63.79 46.57 -93.73
CA ASP A 525 -64.40 47.76 -94.31
C ASP A 525 -65.34 47.44 -95.49
N GLY A 526 -66.10 48.45 -95.94
CA GLY A 526 -67.10 48.28 -97.00
C GLY A 526 -68.08 47.11 -96.74
N PRO A 527 -68.40 46.27 -97.74
CA PRO A 527 -69.23 45.08 -97.61
C PRO A 527 -68.71 44.03 -96.61
N HIS A 528 -67.39 43.94 -96.37
CA HIS A 528 -66.79 43.00 -95.41
C HIS A 528 -67.17 43.31 -93.94
N LYS A 529 -67.67 44.51 -93.64
CA LYS A 529 -68.26 44.81 -92.32
C LYS A 529 -69.44 43.89 -91.98
N LYS A 530 -70.20 43.46 -93.00
CA LYS A 530 -71.36 42.59 -92.81
C LYS A 530 -70.97 41.18 -92.34
N THR A 531 -69.71 40.77 -92.55
CA THR A 531 -69.18 39.47 -92.11
C THR A 531 -68.42 39.55 -90.79
N ALA A 532 -68.39 40.69 -90.10
CA ALA A 532 -67.61 40.88 -88.88
C ALA A 532 -67.98 39.93 -87.71
N GLY A 533 -69.21 39.41 -87.69
CA GLY A 533 -69.64 38.39 -86.72
C GLY A 533 -69.42 36.94 -87.14
N ASN A 534 -68.92 36.68 -88.35
CA ASN A 534 -68.77 35.33 -88.90
C ASN A 534 -67.34 35.06 -89.39
N CYS A 535 -66.45 34.70 -88.47
CA CYS A 535 -65.04 34.41 -88.76
C CYS A 535 -64.88 33.29 -89.80
N TYR A 536 -65.79 32.32 -89.83
CA TYR A 536 -65.75 31.18 -90.76
C TYR A 536 -66.13 31.54 -92.19
N ALA A 537 -66.66 32.75 -92.43
CA ALA A 537 -66.85 33.27 -93.78
C ALA A 537 -65.51 33.41 -94.52
N CYS A 538 -64.45 33.75 -93.79
CA CYS A 538 -63.09 33.93 -94.34
C CYS A 538 -62.16 32.76 -93.94
N HIS A 539 -62.20 32.35 -92.67
CA HIS A 539 -61.33 31.30 -92.13
C HIS A 539 -61.98 29.91 -92.24
N LYS A 540 -61.99 29.37 -93.47
CA LYS A 540 -62.68 28.11 -93.80
C LYS A 540 -61.85 26.85 -93.49
N ASN A 541 -60.52 26.95 -93.61
CA ASN A 541 -59.61 25.82 -93.51
C ASN A 541 -58.84 25.80 -92.18
N PRO A 542 -58.52 24.62 -91.63
CA PRO A 542 -57.63 24.49 -90.47
C PRO A 542 -56.27 25.16 -90.71
N MET A 543 -55.78 25.86 -89.70
CA MET A 543 -54.50 26.54 -89.72
C MET A 543 -53.53 25.92 -88.70
N GLY A 544 -52.25 26.28 -88.84
CA GLY A 544 -51.19 25.90 -87.91
C GLY A 544 -51.26 26.71 -86.62
N LYS A 545 -50.13 27.27 -86.19
CA LYS A 545 -50.02 27.97 -84.91
C LYS A 545 -50.71 29.34 -84.88
N LYS A 546 -50.65 30.10 -85.98
CA LYS A 546 -51.18 31.47 -86.08
C LYS A 546 -52.33 31.54 -87.08
N VAL A 547 -53.27 32.44 -86.80
CA VAL A 547 -54.33 32.82 -87.75
C VAL A 547 -53.67 33.59 -88.89
N LEU A 548 -53.56 32.95 -90.06
CA LEU A 548 -52.93 33.50 -91.26
C LEU A 548 -53.82 33.23 -92.46
N LEU A 549 -54.40 34.30 -93.01
CA LEU A 549 -55.11 34.27 -94.27
C LEU A 549 -54.50 35.33 -95.18
N SER A 550 -54.33 34.99 -96.47
CA SER A 550 -53.88 35.97 -97.44
C SER A 550 -54.92 37.07 -97.61
N THR A 551 -54.46 38.32 -97.77
CA THR A 551 -55.31 39.49 -97.99
C THR A 551 -55.55 39.80 -99.47
N ALA A 552 -55.00 38.99 -100.39
CA ALA A 552 -55.20 39.18 -101.81
C ALA A 552 -56.65 38.85 -102.19
N CYS A 553 -57.32 39.76 -102.88
CA CYS A 553 -58.75 39.65 -103.17
C CYS A 553 -59.11 38.35 -103.90
N GLY A 554 -58.32 37.98 -104.91
CA GLY A 554 -58.56 36.80 -105.74
C GLY A 554 -58.45 35.47 -105.01
N ILE A 555 -57.88 35.43 -103.80
CA ILE A 555 -57.86 34.21 -102.98
C ILE A 555 -59.25 33.93 -102.37
N CYS A 556 -60.07 34.96 -102.18
CA CYS A 556 -61.41 34.84 -101.61
C CYS A 556 -62.52 35.01 -102.65
N HIS A 557 -62.23 35.76 -103.72
CA HIS A 557 -63.17 36.19 -104.77
C HIS A 557 -62.77 35.68 -106.16
N ASP A 558 -62.08 34.56 -106.25
CA ASP A 558 -61.70 33.93 -107.53
C ASP A 558 -62.90 33.72 -108.47
N ARG A 559 -64.04 33.29 -107.90
CA ARG A 559 -65.30 33.06 -108.62
C ARG A 559 -66.04 34.33 -108.99
N ASP A 560 -65.72 35.45 -108.36
CA ASP A 560 -66.31 36.75 -108.64
C ASP A 560 -65.48 37.54 -109.68
N ASP A 561 -64.29 37.03 -110.07
CA ASP A 561 -63.43 37.66 -111.06
C ASP A 561 -63.96 37.47 -112.49
N VAL A 562 -64.59 38.52 -113.02
CA VAL A 562 -65.06 38.59 -114.41
C VAL A 562 -63.94 38.53 -115.46
N HIS A 563 -62.68 38.71 -115.06
CA HIS A 563 -61.52 38.62 -115.95
C HIS A 563 -60.97 37.19 -116.08
N ASN A 564 -61.58 36.21 -115.41
CA ASN A 564 -61.19 34.79 -115.44
C ASN A 564 -59.71 34.57 -115.08
N GLY A 565 -59.18 35.31 -114.10
CA GLY A 565 -57.82 35.14 -113.57
C GLY A 565 -56.70 35.78 -114.41
N ASN A 566 -57.02 36.46 -115.52
CA ASN A 566 -56.03 37.01 -116.44
C ASN A 566 -55.10 38.10 -115.84
N PHE A 567 -55.48 38.72 -114.72
CA PHE A 567 -54.73 39.80 -114.09
C PHE A 567 -54.10 39.43 -112.72
N GLY A 568 -54.16 38.14 -112.35
CA GLY A 568 -53.67 37.63 -111.06
C GLY A 568 -54.65 37.88 -109.91
N ASP A 569 -54.22 37.56 -108.68
CA ASP A 569 -55.07 37.54 -107.47
C ASP A 569 -55.13 38.89 -106.72
N ARG A 570 -54.38 39.90 -107.19
CA ARG A 570 -54.26 41.21 -106.54
C ARG A 570 -55.13 42.28 -107.17
N CYS A 571 -56.44 42.07 -107.12
CA CYS A 571 -57.44 42.97 -107.69
C CYS A 571 -57.34 44.40 -107.10
N GLU A 572 -56.87 44.56 -105.86
CA GLU A 572 -56.68 45.85 -105.18
C GLU A 572 -55.63 46.77 -105.86
N ARG A 573 -54.81 46.22 -106.76
CA ARG A 573 -53.88 47.01 -107.58
C ARG A 573 -54.59 47.83 -108.64
N CYS A 574 -55.75 47.36 -109.11
CA CYS A 574 -56.50 47.96 -110.19
C CYS A 574 -57.85 48.52 -109.73
N HIS A 575 -58.44 47.99 -108.66
CA HIS A 575 -59.72 48.45 -108.12
C HIS A 575 -59.56 49.25 -106.83
N GLU A 576 -60.42 50.26 -106.64
CA GLU A 576 -60.56 51.02 -105.40
C GLU A 576 -61.78 50.57 -104.62
N GLY A 577 -61.58 50.30 -103.33
CA GLY A 577 -62.64 49.86 -102.44
C GLY A 577 -63.14 48.44 -102.74
N ASN A 578 -64.16 48.04 -101.99
CA ASN A 578 -64.73 46.69 -102.00
C ASN A 578 -66.02 46.60 -102.83
N ASP A 579 -66.35 47.63 -103.63
CA ASP A 579 -67.58 47.67 -104.43
C ASP A 579 -67.37 47.32 -105.91
N TRP A 580 -66.11 47.09 -106.33
CA TRP A 580 -65.68 46.70 -107.68
C TRP A 580 -66.08 47.67 -108.80
N LYS A 581 -66.66 48.82 -108.45
CA LYS A 581 -67.18 49.81 -109.41
C LYS A 581 -66.16 50.87 -109.78
N GLN A 582 -65.13 51.06 -108.94
CA GLN A 582 -64.08 52.04 -109.15
C GLN A 582 -62.78 51.37 -109.61
N ILE A 583 -62.22 51.85 -110.73
CA ILE A 583 -60.96 51.41 -111.30
C ILE A 583 -59.93 52.53 -111.15
N LYS A 584 -58.73 52.19 -110.66
CA LYS A 584 -57.56 53.07 -110.59
C LYS A 584 -57.08 53.40 -111.99
N MET A 585 -57.50 54.54 -112.53
CA MET A 585 -56.97 55.04 -113.80
C MET A 585 -55.55 55.58 -113.57
N GLY A 586 -54.52 54.85 -114.02
CA GLY A 586 -53.14 55.35 -113.96
C GLY A 586 -51.98 54.35 -113.98
N VAL A 587 -52.17 53.06 -114.25
CA VAL A 587 -51.03 52.12 -114.37
C VAL A 587 -51.05 51.40 -115.72
N VAL A 588 -50.58 52.10 -116.75
CA VAL A 588 -50.07 51.47 -117.97
C VAL A 588 -48.68 52.02 -118.22
N THR A 589 -47.67 51.14 -118.19
CA THR A 589 -46.51 51.21 -119.11
C THR A 589 -45.93 49.82 -119.29
N THR A 590 -46.39 49.19 -120.38
CA THR A 590 -45.67 48.33 -121.34
C THR A 590 -44.52 47.44 -120.84
N ARG A 591 -44.78 46.12 -120.83
CA ARG A 591 -43.77 45.07 -121.09
C ARG A 591 -43.15 45.26 -122.48
N LYS A 592 -41.82 45.19 -122.60
CA LYS A 592 -41.16 44.64 -123.79
C LYS A 592 -40.72 43.21 -123.49
N LYS A 593 -40.80 42.40 -124.55
CA LYS A 593 -40.83 40.93 -124.64
C LYS A 593 -39.80 40.19 -123.80
#